data_AF-A0A150U238-F1
#
_entry.id   AF-A0A150U238-F1
#
_cell.length_a   1.000
_cell.length_b   1.000
_cell.length_c   1.000
_cell.angle_alpha   90.00
_cell.angle_beta   90.00
_cell.angle_gamma   90.00
#
_symmetry.space_group_name_H-M   'P 1'
#
loop_
_entity.id
_entity.type
_entity.pdbx_description
1 polymer ?
#
loop_
_entity_poly.entity_id
_entity_poly.type
_entity_poly.pdbx_seq_one_letter_code
_entity_poly.pdbx_strand_id
1 'polypeptide(L)'
;MHTTEPLDRFMADVRSGLKASPKHLSPEYFYDALGSHLFEAICQLPWYPLTRAERALLERHAEEMVAPFGAGASIVELGCGSGEKLALLAAPLCKRAPRLCVHLVDVSETALDLSRRTLGRLPRVETSAHRARYEEGLARAAARRAIDARGDGGAVLVLFLGSNIGNLAPAAAAAFLAGVRGALRAGDGLLLGADLVKPAADLLLAYDDPLGVTAAFNKNLLARVNRELGATFDLRAFEHRAAWNAEASRVEMHLVSRRRQSIRVGALDLEVAFDEGESIWTESSYKYTPDEVARMGERAGFRCSQQWIEPVGRFSTTLFLAEERAAGR
;
A
#
# COMPACT_ATOMS: atom_id res chain seq x y z
N MET A 1 22.14 -12.88 3.01
CA MET A 1 21.49 -12.76 4.32
C MET A 1 20.40 -11.70 4.17
N HIS A 2 19.19 -12.10 3.76
CA HIS A 2 18.07 -11.19 3.49
C HIS A 2 16.97 -11.44 4.53
N THR A 3 16.96 -10.60 5.56
CA THR A 3 15.85 -10.33 6.48
C THR A 3 16.36 -9.19 7.34
N THR A 4 15.61 -8.13 7.57
CA THR A 4 14.79 -8.13 8.77
C THR A 4 13.77 -6.99 8.71
N GLU A 5 12.50 -7.33 8.53
CA GLU A 5 11.61 -6.97 9.63
C GLU A 5 12.06 -7.79 10.85
N PRO A 6 12.03 -7.25 12.08
CA PRO A 6 12.45 -8.03 13.24
C PRO A 6 11.65 -9.33 13.29
N LEU A 7 12.32 -10.47 13.13
CA LEU A 7 11.68 -11.80 13.17
C LEU A 7 10.80 -11.95 14.42
N ASP A 8 11.24 -11.32 15.52
CA ASP A 8 10.51 -11.21 16.79
C ASP A 8 9.10 -10.63 16.63
N ARG A 9 8.94 -9.61 15.78
CA ARG A 9 7.63 -9.00 15.52
C ARG A 9 6.75 -9.95 14.71
N PHE A 10 7.29 -10.54 13.64
CA PHE A 10 6.54 -11.52 12.84
C PHE A 10 6.08 -12.70 13.72
N MET A 11 6.95 -13.20 14.60
CA MET A 11 6.63 -14.21 15.60
C MET A 11 5.51 -13.77 16.55
N ALA A 12 5.58 -12.55 17.08
CA ALA A 12 4.57 -12.01 17.98
C ALA A 12 3.19 -11.87 17.30
N ASP A 13 3.17 -11.34 16.07
CA ASP A 13 1.95 -11.12 15.32
C ASP A 13 1.31 -12.45 14.88
N VAL A 14 2.11 -13.43 14.43
CA VAL A 14 1.60 -14.78 14.13
C VAL A 14 1.04 -15.46 15.38
N ARG A 15 1.73 -15.35 16.53
CA ARG A 15 1.24 -15.92 17.80
C ARG A 15 -0.09 -15.31 18.20
N SER A 16 -0.18 -13.97 18.18
CA SER A 16 -1.38 -13.24 18.56
C SER A 16 -2.54 -13.55 17.62
N GLY A 17 -2.29 -13.46 16.31
CA GLY A 17 -3.28 -13.65 15.26
C GLY A 17 -3.86 -15.05 15.19
N LEU A 18 -3.04 -16.09 15.37
CA LEU A 18 -3.51 -17.49 15.36
C LEU A 18 -4.21 -17.91 16.68
N LYS A 19 -4.00 -17.18 17.78
CA LYS A 19 -4.71 -17.39 19.06
C LYS A 19 -6.02 -16.60 19.15
N ALA A 20 -6.23 -15.60 18.30
CA ALA A 20 -7.43 -14.79 18.31
C ALA A 20 -8.67 -15.57 17.84
N SER A 21 -9.85 -15.09 18.24
CA SER A 21 -11.14 -15.55 17.72
C SER A 21 -11.93 -14.31 17.29
N PRO A 22 -12.08 -14.05 15.97
CA PRO A 22 -11.59 -14.85 14.84
C PRO A 22 -10.06 -14.78 14.65
N LYS A 23 -9.50 -15.85 14.06
CA LYS A 23 -8.08 -15.91 13.69
C LYS A 23 -7.78 -14.93 12.57
N HIS A 24 -6.63 -14.26 12.63
CA HIS A 24 -6.21 -13.31 11.60
C HIS A 24 -4.69 -13.29 11.43
N LEU A 25 -4.21 -12.83 10.28
CA LEU A 25 -2.81 -12.56 10.01
C LEU A 25 -2.69 -11.26 9.20
N SER A 26 -1.66 -10.46 9.47
CA SER A 26 -1.48 -9.16 8.83
C SER A 26 -1.11 -9.30 7.34
N PRO A 27 -1.71 -8.50 6.43
CA PRO A 27 -1.39 -8.54 5.00
C PRO A 27 0.02 -8.04 4.68
N GLU A 28 0.67 -7.30 5.58
CA GLU A 28 2.07 -6.88 5.39
C GLU A 28 3.02 -8.08 5.21
N TYR A 29 2.64 -9.24 5.75
CA TYR A 29 3.44 -10.46 5.66
C TYR A 29 3.30 -11.21 4.33
N PHE A 30 2.40 -10.78 3.43
CA PHE A 30 2.36 -11.32 2.07
C PHE A 30 3.64 -11.02 1.29
N TYR A 31 4.28 -9.88 1.52
CA TYR A 31 5.31 -9.33 0.63
C TYR A 31 6.73 -9.83 0.93
N ASP A 32 6.89 -11.15 1.14
CA ASP A 32 8.18 -11.78 0.93
C ASP A 32 8.53 -11.81 -0.58
N ALA A 33 9.73 -12.32 -0.93
CA ALA A 33 10.17 -12.31 -2.32
C ALA A 33 9.15 -13.00 -3.27
N LEU A 34 8.56 -14.13 -2.87
CA LEU A 34 7.58 -14.83 -3.70
C LEU A 34 6.26 -14.05 -3.78
N GLY A 35 5.77 -13.55 -2.65
CA GLY A 35 4.51 -12.82 -2.62
C GLY A 35 4.56 -11.50 -3.38
N SER A 36 5.70 -10.80 -3.39
CA SER A 36 5.91 -9.63 -4.27
C SER A 36 5.72 -9.99 -5.75
N HIS A 37 6.32 -11.09 -6.23
CA HIS A 37 6.15 -11.52 -7.63
C HIS A 37 4.71 -11.97 -7.93
N LEU A 38 4.04 -12.64 -6.98
CA LEU A 38 2.63 -13.01 -7.12
C LEU A 38 1.74 -11.76 -7.23
N PHE A 39 2.00 -10.73 -6.43
CA PHE A 39 1.28 -9.46 -6.51
C PHE A 39 1.53 -8.71 -7.84
N GLU A 40 2.76 -8.74 -8.35
CA GLU A 40 3.05 -8.22 -9.69
C GLU A 40 2.26 -8.96 -10.78
N ALA A 41 2.12 -10.28 -10.66
CA ALA A 41 1.28 -11.06 -11.56
C ALA A 41 -0.21 -10.69 -11.44
N ILE A 42 -0.73 -10.50 -10.21
CA ILE A 42 -2.10 -10.00 -9.96
C ILE A 42 -2.33 -8.68 -10.70
N CYS A 43 -1.36 -7.77 -10.65
CA CYS A 43 -1.46 -6.47 -11.32
C CYS A 43 -1.58 -6.57 -12.86
N GLN A 44 -1.24 -7.71 -13.47
CA GLN A 44 -1.40 -7.96 -14.90
C GLN A 44 -2.71 -8.68 -15.25
N LEU A 45 -3.45 -9.19 -14.26
CA LEU A 45 -4.68 -9.94 -14.51
C LEU A 45 -5.75 -9.04 -15.15
N PRO A 46 -6.52 -9.53 -16.14
CA PRO A 46 -7.58 -8.75 -16.76
C PRO A 46 -8.66 -8.35 -15.74
N TRP A 47 -8.91 -9.19 -14.72
CA TRP A 47 -9.91 -8.97 -13.68
C TRP A 47 -9.47 -8.02 -12.56
N TYR A 48 -8.19 -7.66 -12.49
CA TYR A 48 -7.67 -6.70 -11.51
C TYR A 48 -7.35 -5.36 -12.19
N PRO A 49 -8.35 -4.49 -12.41
CA PRO A 49 -8.17 -3.29 -13.23
C PRO A 49 -7.40 -2.17 -12.50
N LEU A 50 -7.26 -2.22 -11.18
CA LEU A 50 -6.77 -1.12 -10.33
C LEU A 50 -5.46 -0.53 -10.85
N THR A 51 -4.46 -1.39 -11.09
CA THR A 51 -3.13 -0.95 -11.54
C THR A 51 -3.17 -0.27 -12.91
N ARG A 52 -4.00 -0.78 -13.84
CA ARG A 52 -4.18 -0.18 -15.17
C ARG A 52 -4.96 1.12 -15.12
N ALA A 53 -6.02 1.17 -14.30
CA ALA A 53 -6.86 2.35 -14.13
C ALA A 53 -6.05 3.52 -13.54
N GLU A 54 -5.30 3.27 -12.47
CA GLU A 54 -4.41 4.28 -11.88
C GLU A 54 -3.33 4.72 -12.87
N ARG A 55 -2.68 3.77 -13.55
CA ARG A 55 -1.68 4.09 -14.57
C ARG A 55 -2.24 4.98 -15.68
N ALA A 56 -3.45 4.71 -16.18
CA ALA A 56 -4.08 5.51 -17.21
C ALA A 56 -4.33 6.97 -16.75
N LEU A 57 -4.70 7.16 -15.48
CA LEU A 57 -4.83 8.50 -14.90
C LEU A 57 -3.49 9.22 -14.84
N LEU A 58 -2.44 8.54 -14.39
CA LEU A 58 -1.09 9.11 -14.30
C LEU A 58 -0.54 9.47 -15.68
N GLU A 59 -0.67 8.58 -16.67
CA GLU A 59 -0.22 8.85 -18.05
C GLU A 59 -0.93 10.07 -18.66
N ARG A 60 -2.23 10.25 -18.37
CA ARG A 60 -3.03 11.34 -18.93
C ARG A 60 -2.84 12.67 -18.20
N HIS A 61 -2.66 12.64 -16.88
CA HIS A 61 -2.77 13.84 -16.04
C HIS A 61 -1.53 14.13 -15.18
N ALA A 62 -0.42 13.39 -15.33
CA ALA A 62 0.78 13.62 -14.51
C ALA A 62 1.26 15.08 -14.55
N GLU A 63 1.23 15.74 -15.71
CA GLU A 63 1.61 17.16 -15.82
C GLU A 63 0.70 18.07 -14.98
N GLU A 64 -0.62 17.85 -15.00
CA GLU A 64 -1.59 18.58 -14.16
C GLU A 64 -1.38 18.28 -12.67
N MET A 65 -1.17 17.01 -12.32
CA MET A 65 -1.00 16.55 -10.94
C MET A 65 0.23 17.17 -10.27
N VAL A 66 1.31 17.39 -11.04
CA VAL A 66 2.54 17.99 -10.51
C VAL A 66 2.66 19.50 -10.77
N ALA A 67 1.75 20.09 -11.55
CA ALA A 67 1.79 21.52 -11.91
C ALA A 67 1.87 22.46 -10.71
N PRO A 68 1.15 22.23 -9.58
CA PRO A 68 1.22 23.10 -8.41
C PRO A 68 2.59 23.15 -7.73
N PHE A 69 3.46 22.18 -8.01
CA PHE A 69 4.77 22.07 -7.37
C PHE A 69 5.86 22.73 -8.24
N GLY A 70 6.72 23.52 -7.60
CA GLY A 70 7.80 24.26 -8.25
C GLY A 70 9.00 23.38 -8.64
N ALA A 71 9.98 23.96 -9.33
CA ALA A 71 11.20 23.27 -9.79
C ALA A 71 12.11 22.73 -8.66
N GLY A 72 11.91 23.19 -7.42
CA GLY A 72 12.61 22.68 -6.24
C GLY A 72 11.87 21.56 -5.50
N ALA A 73 10.77 21.04 -6.06
CA ALA A 73 9.97 20.04 -5.37
C ALA A 73 10.69 18.69 -5.22
N SER A 74 10.33 17.96 -4.17
CA SER A 74 10.79 16.59 -3.92
C SER A 74 9.60 15.64 -3.79
N ILE A 75 9.84 14.36 -4.06
CA ILE A 75 8.81 13.32 -3.97
C ILE A 75 9.14 12.35 -2.84
N VAL A 76 8.12 11.95 -2.08
CA VAL A 76 8.19 10.80 -1.16
C VAL A 76 7.12 9.80 -1.55
N GLU A 77 7.49 8.62 -2.04
CA GLU A 77 6.52 7.56 -2.35
C GLU A 77 6.46 6.53 -1.22
N LEU A 78 5.26 6.35 -0.67
CA LEU A 78 4.95 5.40 0.39
C LEU A 78 4.43 4.11 -0.24
N GLY A 79 5.23 3.04 -0.19
CA GLY A 79 4.98 1.78 -0.90
C GLY A 79 5.35 1.90 -2.38
N CYS A 80 6.63 2.04 -2.68
CA CYS A 80 7.08 2.41 -4.03
C CYS A 80 6.93 1.30 -5.08
N GLY A 81 6.82 0.03 -4.66
CA GLY A 81 6.69 -1.09 -5.60
C GLY A 81 7.75 -1.07 -6.70
N SER A 82 7.35 -1.24 -7.96
CA SER A 82 8.28 -1.23 -9.10
C SER A 82 8.76 0.17 -9.54
N GLY A 83 8.19 1.25 -8.99
CA GLY A 83 8.52 2.63 -9.37
C GLY A 83 7.98 3.08 -10.74
N GLU A 84 7.27 2.24 -11.48
CA GLU A 84 6.74 2.57 -12.83
C GLU A 84 5.71 3.71 -12.77
N LYS A 85 4.83 3.70 -11.76
CA LYS A 85 3.85 4.79 -11.54
C LYS A 85 4.52 6.10 -11.16
N LEU A 86 5.50 6.03 -10.25
CA LEU A 86 6.29 7.19 -9.85
C LEU A 86 7.08 7.77 -11.03
N ALA A 87 7.59 6.94 -11.94
CA ALA A 87 8.30 7.43 -13.12
C ALA A 87 7.43 8.36 -14.00
N LEU A 88 6.13 8.09 -14.10
CA LEU A 88 5.18 8.95 -14.83
C LEU A 88 5.04 10.34 -14.21
N LEU A 89 5.09 10.44 -12.88
CA LEU A 89 5.01 11.70 -12.12
C LEU A 89 6.37 12.41 -12.03
N ALA A 90 7.47 11.65 -11.96
CA ALA A 90 8.81 12.19 -11.90
C ALA A 90 9.24 12.81 -13.25
N ALA A 91 8.88 12.19 -14.38
CA ALA A 91 9.26 12.65 -15.71
C ALA A 91 8.95 14.14 -15.98
N PRO A 92 7.72 14.66 -15.73
CA PRO A 92 7.43 16.08 -15.94
C PRO A 92 8.16 17.01 -14.96
N LEU A 93 8.41 16.58 -13.72
CA LEU A 93 9.19 17.37 -12.76
C LEU A 93 10.68 17.46 -13.15
N CYS A 94 11.26 16.38 -13.68
CA CYS A 94 12.65 16.37 -14.17
C CYS A 94 12.89 17.36 -15.33
N LYS A 95 11.86 17.68 -16.12
CA LYS A 95 11.97 18.70 -17.18
C LYS A 95 12.14 20.12 -16.62
N ARG A 96 11.63 20.36 -15.41
CA ARG A 96 11.56 21.68 -14.76
C ARG A 96 12.66 21.89 -13.71
N ALA A 97 13.13 20.81 -13.10
CA ALA A 97 14.07 20.82 -11.99
C ALA A 97 15.52 20.56 -12.46
N PRO A 98 16.53 21.27 -11.93
CA PRO A 98 17.92 20.91 -12.17
C PRO A 98 18.29 19.55 -11.55
N ARG A 99 17.57 19.15 -10.49
CA ARG A 99 17.69 17.88 -9.77
C ARG A 99 16.35 17.56 -9.10
N LEU A 100 15.84 16.35 -9.23
CA LEU A 100 14.66 15.85 -8.54
C LEU A 100 15.06 14.86 -7.44
N CYS A 101 14.82 15.22 -6.19
CA CYS A 101 15.04 14.33 -5.05
C CYS A 101 13.81 13.44 -4.82
N VAL A 102 14.03 12.13 -4.78
CA VAL A 102 12.98 11.12 -4.60
C VAL A 102 13.31 10.22 -3.42
N HIS A 103 12.39 10.14 -2.47
CA HIS A 103 12.47 9.24 -1.32
C HIS A 103 11.55 8.05 -1.55
N LEU A 104 12.13 6.85 -1.61
CA LEU A 104 11.43 5.59 -1.79
C LEU A 104 11.25 4.92 -0.44
N VAL A 105 10.01 4.69 -0.02
CA VAL A 105 9.70 4.01 1.25
C VAL A 105 9.00 2.70 0.95
N ASP A 106 9.56 1.59 1.41
CA ASP A 106 8.94 0.27 1.28
C ASP A 106 9.52 -0.70 2.32
N VAL A 107 8.75 -1.72 2.70
CA VAL A 107 9.25 -2.81 3.57
C VAL A 107 10.03 -3.86 2.77
N SER A 108 9.76 -3.95 1.47
CA SER A 108 10.38 -4.89 0.54
C SER A 108 11.66 -4.31 -0.07
N GLU A 109 12.80 -4.95 0.21
CA GLU A 109 14.09 -4.61 -0.39
C GLU A 109 14.06 -4.78 -1.92
N THR A 110 13.36 -5.81 -2.42
CA THR A 110 13.15 -6.04 -3.85
C THR A 110 12.42 -4.87 -4.50
N ALA A 111 11.36 -4.33 -3.88
CA ALA A 111 10.64 -3.17 -4.40
C ALA A 111 11.55 -1.93 -4.47
N LEU A 112 12.31 -1.65 -3.41
CA LEU A 112 13.26 -0.53 -3.39
C LEU A 112 14.30 -0.63 -4.53
N ASP A 113 14.83 -1.82 -4.79
CA ASP A 113 15.81 -2.04 -5.85
C ASP A 113 15.20 -1.91 -7.25
N LEU A 114 13.99 -2.43 -7.46
CA LEU A 114 13.27 -2.26 -8.73
C LEU A 114 12.97 -0.78 -9.00
N SER A 115 12.41 -0.07 -8.02
CA SER A 115 12.09 1.35 -8.15
C SER A 115 13.34 2.21 -8.43
N ARG A 116 14.46 1.94 -7.75
CA ARG A 116 15.75 2.58 -8.07
C ARG A 116 16.20 2.36 -9.51
N ARG A 117 16.07 1.13 -10.03
CA ARG A 117 16.44 0.81 -11.42
C ARG A 117 15.53 1.51 -12.41
N THR A 118 14.22 1.52 -12.16
CA THR A 118 13.25 2.21 -13.03
C THR A 118 13.49 3.70 -13.05
N LEU A 119 13.67 4.35 -11.89
CA LEU A 119 13.93 5.79 -11.82
C LEU A 119 15.33 6.19 -12.28
N GLY A 120 16.33 5.30 -12.17
CA GLY A 120 17.68 5.53 -12.72
C GLY A 120 17.70 5.71 -14.24
N ARG A 121 16.62 5.37 -14.95
CA ARG A 121 16.44 5.64 -16.39
C ARG A 121 16.05 7.10 -16.66
N LEU A 122 15.59 7.84 -15.64
CA LEU A 122 15.22 9.24 -15.77
C LEU A 122 16.43 10.14 -15.49
N PRO A 123 16.66 11.19 -16.30
CA PRO A 123 17.77 12.09 -16.06
C PRO A 123 17.51 12.92 -14.80
N ARG A 124 18.58 13.23 -14.05
CA ARG A 124 18.57 14.17 -12.91
C ARG A 124 17.68 13.74 -11.73
N VAL A 125 17.31 12.46 -11.66
CA VAL A 125 16.63 11.89 -10.49
C VAL A 125 17.66 11.33 -9.52
N GLU A 126 17.60 11.77 -8.27
CA GLU A 126 18.37 11.19 -7.18
C GLU A 126 17.44 10.47 -6.20
N THR A 127 17.72 9.19 -5.97
CA THR A 127 16.89 8.34 -5.12
C THR A 127 17.53 8.08 -3.76
N SER A 128 16.74 8.19 -2.70
CA SER A 128 17.06 7.73 -1.34
C SER A 128 16.06 6.67 -0.93
N ALA A 129 16.49 5.44 -0.70
CA ALA A 129 15.59 4.38 -0.25
C ALA A 129 15.59 4.25 1.28
N HIS A 130 14.40 4.03 1.83
CA HIS A 130 14.15 3.83 3.25
C HIS A 130 13.41 2.49 3.38
N ARG A 131 14.15 1.44 3.77
CA ARG A 131 13.52 0.17 4.13
C ARG A 131 12.81 0.35 5.47
N ALA A 132 11.52 0.64 5.44
CA ALA A 132 10.75 1.06 6.59
C ALA A 132 9.26 0.97 6.31
N ARG A 133 8.46 1.05 7.37
CA ARG A 133 7.02 1.31 7.26
C ARG A 133 6.79 2.76 6.84
N TYR A 134 5.57 3.06 6.40
CA TYR A 134 5.23 4.34 5.79
C TYR A 134 5.54 5.54 6.69
N GLU A 135 5.11 5.52 7.96
CA GLU A 135 5.28 6.63 8.90
C GLU A 135 6.74 6.87 9.25
N GLU A 136 7.49 5.79 9.48
CA GLU A 136 8.93 5.85 9.78
C GLU A 136 9.74 6.35 8.58
N GLY A 137 9.44 5.86 7.39
CA GLY A 137 10.08 6.31 6.15
C GLY A 137 9.75 7.78 5.84
N LEU A 138 8.50 8.20 6.04
CA LEU A 138 8.09 9.60 5.89
C LEU A 138 8.82 10.51 6.87
N ALA A 139 8.94 10.10 8.15
CA ALA A 139 9.68 10.85 9.16
C ALA A 139 11.16 10.99 8.79
N ARG A 140 11.80 9.92 8.29
CA ARG A 140 13.18 9.94 7.79
C ARG A 140 13.35 10.88 6.59
N ALA A 141 12.39 10.89 5.65
CA ALA A 141 12.40 11.80 4.51
C ALA A 141 12.24 13.27 4.96
N ALA A 142 11.30 13.55 5.87
CA ALA A 142 11.07 14.88 6.43
C ALA A 142 12.29 15.41 7.21
N ALA A 143 12.97 14.54 7.99
CA ALA A 143 14.18 14.91 8.72
C ALA A 143 15.34 15.32 7.78
N ARG A 144 15.48 14.64 6.64
CA ARG A 144 16.49 15.01 5.62
C ARG A 144 16.22 16.40 5.02
N ARG A 145 14.96 16.71 4.70
CA ARG A 145 14.55 18.05 4.26
C ARG A 145 14.91 19.13 5.28
N ALA A 146 14.80 18.84 6.58
CA ALA A 146 15.16 19.80 7.63
C ALA A 146 16.67 20.09 7.68
N ILE A 147 17.52 19.12 7.31
CA ILE A 147 18.98 19.27 7.27
C ILE A 147 19.43 20.06 6.02
N ASP A 148 18.76 19.86 4.88
CA ASP A 148 19.08 20.51 3.60
C ASP A 148 18.60 21.98 3.51
N ALA A 149 17.99 22.52 4.58
CA ALA A 149 17.36 23.84 4.65
C ALA A 149 18.32 25.05 4.60
N ARG A 150 19.47 24.95 3.90
CA ARG A 150 20.30 26.10 3.51
C ARG A 150 19.69 26.94 2.37
N GLY A 151 18.42 26.69 2.00
CA GLY A 151 17.59 27.44 1.06
C GLY A 151 16.09 27.22 1.34
N ASP A 152 15.21 27.85 0.55
CA ASP A 152 13.75 27.88 0.73
C ASP A 152 13.02 26.53 0.67
N GLY A 153 13.75 25.41 0.49
CA GLY A 153 13.28 24.04 0.63
C GLY A 153 11.95 23.78 -0.06
N GLY A 154 11.99 23.59 -1.39
CA GLY A 154 10.82 23.39 -2.23
C GLY A 154 9.80 22.34 -1.72
N ALA A 155 8.58 22.42 -2.26
CA ALA A 155 7.44 21.64 -1.79
C ALA A 155 7.68 20.12 -1.85
N VAL A 156 7.12 19.39 -0.88
CA VAL A 156 7.12 17.93 -0.88
C VAL A 156 5.81 17.42 -1.43
N LEU A 157 5.87 16.53 -2.42
CA LEU A 157 4.73 15.74 -2.86
C LEU A 157 4.85 14.31 -2.32
N VAL A 158 3.97 13.96 -1.39
CA VAL A 158 3.83 12.58 -0.90
C VAL A 158 2.92 11.81 -1.85
N LEU A 159 3.33 10.63 -2.28
CA LEU A 159 2.53 9.72 -3.08
C LEU A 159 2.11 8.54 -2.23
N PHE A 160 0.82 8.27 -2.18
CA PHE A 160 0.27 7.04 -1.62
C PHE A 160 -0.71 6.42 -2.61
N LEU A 161 -0.14 5.61 -3.50
CA LEU A 161 -0.79 5.11 -4.71
C LEU A 161 -1.29 3.67 -4.54
N GLY A 162 -1.98 3.15 -5.54
CA GLY A 162 -2.36 1.72 -5.63
C GLY A 162 -3.49 1.31 -4.70
N SER A 163 -4.22 2.27 -4.13
CA SER A 163 -5.25 2.01 -3.12
C SER A 163 -4.74 1.30 -1.87
N ASN A 164 -3.46 1.49 -1.51
CA ASN A 164 -2.90 1.00 -0.24
C ASN A 164 -3.65 1.55 0.98
N ILE A 165 -4.30 2.72 0.87
CA ILE A 165 -5.21 3.26 1.89
C ILE A 165 -6.39 2.33 2.18
N GLY A 166 -6.79 1.51 1.20
CA GLY A 166 -7.79 0.47 1.34
C GLY A 166 -7.36 -0.67 2.25
N ASN A 167 -6.08 -0.82 2.56
CA ASN A 167 -5.61 -1.90 3.46
C ASN A 167 -5.68 -1.50 4.94
N LEU A 168 -6.02 -0.24 5.22
CA LEU A 168 -6.16 0.29 6.57
C LEU A 168 -7.62 0.34 6.98
N ALA A 169 -7.94 -0.17 8.18
CA ALA A 169 -9.25 0.05 8.78
C ALA A 169 -9.55 1.55 8.91
N PRO A 170 -10.82 2.01 8.89
CA PRO A 170 -11.16 3.43 8.81
C PRO A 170 -10.46 4.32 9.86
N ALA A 171 -10.36 3.87 11.11
CA ALA A 171 -9.65 4.60 12.16
C ALA A 171 -8.13 4.68 11.90
N ALA A 172 -7.53 3.60 11.40
CA ALA A 172 -6.12 3.56 11.03
C ALA A 172 -5.83 4.42 9.79
N ALA A 173 -6.71 4.41 8.78
CA ALA A 173 -6.63 5.27 7.60
C ALA A 173 -6.69 6.76 8.00
N ALA A 174 -7.59 7.12 8.90
CA ALA A 174 -7.69 8.49 9.43
C ALA A 174 -6.44 8.89 10.21
N ALA A 175 -5.94 8.03 11.10
CA ALA A 175 -4.71 8.28 11.85
C ALA A 175 -3.49 8.40 10.94
N PHE A 176 -3.40 7.54 9.92
CA PHE A 176 -2.35 7.57 8.91
C PHE A 176 -2.34 8.91 8.16
N LEU A 177 -3.48 9.34 7.63
CA LEU A 177 -3.57 10.61 6.89
C LEU A 177 -3.31 11.83 7.79
N ALA A 178 -3.73 11.79 9.06
CA ALA A 178 -3.38 12.82 10.03
C ALA A 178 -1.86 12.85 10.32
N GLY A 179 -1.23 11.68 10.38
CA GLY A 179 0.23 11.54 10.48
C GLY A 179 0.95 12.11 9.27
N VAL A 180 0.51 11.77 8.05
CA VAL A 180 1.02 12.35 6.80
C VAL A 180 0.86 13.87 6.84
N ARG A 181 -0.32 14.39 7.20
CA ARG A 181 -0.53 15.85 7.33
C ARG A 181 0.44 16.45 8.34
N GLY A 182 0.67 15.82 9.48
CA GLY A 182 1.59 16.30 10.51
C GLY A 182 3.04 16.43 10.05
N ALA A 183 3.47 15.64 9.07
CA ALA A 183 4.80 15.71 8.49
C ALA A 183 4.97 16.79 7.40
N LEU A 184 3.86 17.38 6.92
CA LEU A 184 3.84 18.31 5.79
C LEU A 184 3.67 19.78 6.21
N ARG A 185 4.34 20.68 5.49
CA ARG A 185 4.22 22.14 5.62
C ARG A 185 3.13 22.68 4.69
N ALA A 186 2.72 23.93 4.90
CA ALA A 186 1.84 24.60 3.95
C ALA A 186 2.50 24.63 2.56
N GLY A 187 1.74 24.32 1.51
CA GLY A 187 2.23 24.22 0.12
C GLY A 187 2.80 22.85 -0.29
N ASP A 188 3.01 21.94 0.66
CA ASP A 188 3.26 20.52 0.35
C ASP A 188 1.95 19.83 -0.07
N GLY A 189 2.04 18.63 -0.66
CA GLY A 189 0.87 17.90 -1.14
C GLY A 189 0.90 16.40 -0.91
N LEU A 190 -0.26 15.79 -1.03
CA LEU A 190 -0.48 14.35 -1.01
C LEU A 190 -1.26 13.96 -2.28
N LEU A 191 -0.71 13.05 -3.07
CA LEU A 191 -1.43 12.37 -4.15
C LEU A 191 -1.88 10.99 -3.66
N LEU A 192 -3.19 10.82 -3.50
CA LEU A 192 -3.80 9.61 -2.95
C LEU A 192 -4.52 8.83 -4.05
N GLY A 193 -4.11 7.59 -4.28
CA GLY A 193 -4.84 6.62 -5.10
C GLY A 193 -5.82 5.83 -4.24
N ALA A 194 -7.08 5.72 -4.66
CA ALA A 194 -8.10 4.97 -3.95
C ALA A 194 -9.05 4.24 -4.91
N ASP A 195 -9.23 2.94 -4.66
CA ASP A 195 -10.17 2.11 -5.41
C ASP A 195 -11.61 2.40 -4.98
N LEU A 196 -12.49 2.60 -5.97
CA LEU A 196 -13.85 3.03 -5.70
C LEU A 196 -14.84 1.86 -5.67
N VAL A 197 -15.98 2.10 -5.02
CA VAL A 197 -17.11 1.16 -5.02
C VAL A 197 -17.57 0.88 -6.45
N LYS A 198 -17.72 -0.40 -6.76
CA LYS A 198 -18.15 -0.94 -8.06
C LYS A 198 -19.01 -2.19 -7.83
N PRO A 199 -19.64 -2.77 -8.87
CA PRO A 199 -20.46 -3.98 -8.70
C PRO A 199 -19.71 -5.06 -7.93
N ALA A 200 -20.41 -5.73 -6.99
CA ALA A 200 -19.79 -6.73 -6.11
C ALA A 200 -19.15 -7.88 -6.90
N ALA A 201 -19.72 -8.27 -8.03
CA ALA A 201 -19.15 -9.30 -8.91
C ALA A 201 -17.77 -8.90 -9.44
N ASP A 202 -17.58 -7.64 -9.85
CA ASP A 202 -16.29 -7.14 -10.35
C ASP A 202 -15.27 -7.06 -9.22
N LEU A 203 -15.71 -6.65 -8.02
CA LEU A 203 -14.86 -6.64 -6.83
C LEU A 203 -14.41 -8.05 -6.46
N LEU A 204 -15.31 -9.03 -6.43
CA LEU A 204 -14.94 -10.40 -6.09
C LEU A 204 -14.02 -11.00 -7.15
N LEU A 205 -14.30 -10.78 -8.43
CA LEU A 205 -13.50 -11.32 -9.52
C LEU A 205 -12.06 -10.75 -9.56
N ALA A 206 -11.86 -9.53 -9.05
CA ALA A 206 -10.54 -8.93 -8.88
C ALA A 206 -9.71 -9.61 -7.77
N TYR A 207 -10.36 -10.22 -6.78
CA TYR A 207 -9.70 -10.84 -5.61
C TYR A 207 -9.82 -12.36 -5.57
N ASP A 208 -10.61 -12.95 -6.45
CA ASP A 208 -10.78 -14.40 -6.61
C ASP A 208 -10.75 -14.73 -8.11
N ASP A 209 -9.59 -14.47 -8.72
CA ASP A 209 -9.40 -14.66 -10.15
C ASP A 209 -9.45 -16.14 -10.54
N PRO A 210 -10.02 -16.48 -11.72
CA PRO A 210 -10.19 -17.87 -12.13
C PRO A 210 -8.87 -18.59 -12.46
N LEU A 211 -7.74 -17.87 -12.54
CA LEU A 211 -6.42 -18.47 -12.71
C LEU A 211 -5.80 -18.91 -11.37
N GLY A 212 -6.40 -18.52 -10.24
CA GLY A 212 -5.96 -18.88 -8.90
C GLY A 212 -4.68 -18.16 -8.45
N VAL A 213 -4.30 -17.06 -9.10
CA VAL A 213 -3.07 -16.32 -8.75
C VAL A 213 -3.24 -15.62 -7.40
N THR A 214 -4.39 -15.00 -7.15
CA THR A 214 -4.73 -14.36 -5.86
C THR A 214 -4.87 -15.39 -4.74
N ALA A 215 -5.40 -16.58 -5.06
CA ALA A 215 -5.41 -17.71 -4.12
C ALA A 215 -4.00 -18.16 -3.75
N ALA A 216 -3.07 -18.23 -4.71
CA ALA A 216 -1.67 -18.55 -4.46
C ALA A 216 -0.98 -17.45 -3.62
N PHE A 217 -1.25 -16.18 -3.93
CA PHE A 217 -0.78 -15.02 -3.14
C PHE A 217 -1.24 -15.10 -1.69
N ASN A 218 -2.53 -15.36 -1.45
CA ASN A 218 -3.06 -15.49 -0.10
C ASN A 218 -2.41 -16.66 0.67
N LYS A 219 -2.32 -17.83 0.03
CA LYS A 219 -1.71 -19.03 0.63
C LYS A 219 -0.21 -18.90 0.87
N ASN A 220 0.49 -18.01 0.15
CA ASN A 220 1.91 -17.74 0.37
C ASN A 220 2.18 -17.30 1.81
N LEU A 221 1.22 -16.65 2.48
CA LEU A 221 1.34 -16.31 3.89
C LEU A 221 1.59 -17.54 4.77
N LEU A 222 0.87 -18.64 4.53
CA LEU A 222 1.08 -19.90 5.25
C LEU A 222 2.42 -20.55 4.88
N ALA A 223 2.82 -20.45 3.60
CA ALA A 223 4.14 -20.93 3.17
C ALA A 223 5.28 -20.18 3.88
N ARG A 224 5.14 -18.87 4.07
CA ARG A 224 6.09 -18.06 4.83
C ARG A 224 6.14 -18.49 6.29
N VAL A 225 4.99 -18.65 6.95
CA VAL A 225 4.95 -19.14 8.35
C VAL A 225 5.59 -20.52 8.47
N ASN A 226 5.35 -21.44 7.52
CA ASN A 226 6.01 -22.75 7.49
C ASN A 226 7.53 -22.62 7.40
N ARG A 227 8.03 -21.81 6.46
CA ARG A 227 9.45 -21.64 6.18
C ARG A 227 10.20 -20.94 7.31
N GLU A 228 9.65 -19.85 7.83
CA GLU A 228 10.35 -18.97 8.78
C GLU A 228 10.12 -19.38 10.24
N LEU A 229 8.94 -19.92 10.57
CA LEU A 229 8.56 -20.28 11.95
C LEU A 229 8.43 -21.79 12.18
N GLY A 230 8.77 -22.61 11.18
CA GLY A 230 8.71 -24.07 11.28
C GLY A 230 7.29 -24.59 11.51
N ALA A 231 6.30 -23.96 10.87
CA ALA A 231 4.91 -24.40 10.94
C ALA A 231 4.59 -25.58 10.02
N THR A 232 3.46 -26.24 10.28
CA THR A 232 3.02 -27.46 9.58
C THR A 232 1.74 -27.26 8.75
N PHE A 233 1.49 -26.06 8.22
CA PHE A 233 0.33 -25.82 7.36
C PHE A 233 0.41 -26.68 6.08
N ASP A 234 -0.59 -27.52 5.81
CA ASP A 234 -0.82 -28.07 4.47
C ASP A 234 -1.66 -27.07 3.68
N LEU A 235 -1.03 -26.34 2.76
CA LEU A 235 -1.67 -25.30 1.94
C LEU A 235 -2.86 -25.81 1.11
N ARG A 236 -2.93 -27.12 0.83
CA ARG A 236 -4.07 -27.73 0.10
C ARG A 236 -5.29 -27.91 1.00
N ALA A 237 -5.09 -27.99 2.31
CA ALA A 237 -6.14 -28.08 3.32
C ALA A 237 -6.74 -26.71 3.67
N PHE A 238 -6.28 -25.63 3.04
CA PHE A 238 -6.87 -24.29 3.14
C PHE A 238 -7.41 -23.86 1.79
N GLU A 239 -8.61 -23.32 1.79
CA GLU A 239 -9.28 -22.74 0.61
C GLU A 239 -9.19 -21.22 0.67
N HIS A 240 -8.88 -20.61 -0.47
CA HIS A 240 -8.95 -19.16 -0.59
C HIS A 240 -10.42 -18.75 -0.73
N ARG A 241 -10.84 -17.72 0.00
CA ARG A 241 -12.16 -17.13 -0.15
C ARG A 241 -12.05 -15.61 -0.13
N ALA A 242 -12.57 -14.95 -1.17
CA ALA A 242 -12.87 -13.52 -1.14
C ALA A 242 -14.34 -13.29 -0.81
N ALA A 243 -14.64 -12.27 0.00
CA ALA A 243 -16.00 -11.88 0.33
C ALA A 243 -16.17 -10.36 0.21
N TRP A 244 -17.29 -9.90 -0.34
CA TRP A 244 -17.66 -8.48 -0.32
C TRP A 244 -18.53 -8.19 0.89
N ASN A 245 -18.02 -7.37 1.80
CA ASN A 245 -18.76 -6.85 2.94
C ASN A 245 -19.32 -5.46 2.58
N ALA A 246 -20.59 -5.42 2.19
CA ALA A 246 -21.25 -4.19 1.75
C ALA A 246 -21.41 -3.16 2.88
N GLU A 247 -21.65 -3.60 4.11
CA GLU A 247 -21.83 -2.72 5.28
C GLU A 247 -20.52 -1.99 5.63
N ALA A 248 -19.40 -2.71 5.60
CA ALA A 248 -18.09 -2.14 5.85
C ALA A 248 -17.41 -1.56 4.58
N SER A 249 -18.05 -1.69 3.41
CA SER A 249 -17.51 -1.32 2.10
C SER A 249 -16.09 -1.87 1.86
N ARG A 250 -15.87 -3.17 2.03
CA ARG A 250 -14.56 -3.80 1.82
C ARG A 250 -14.66 -5.20 1.21
N VAL A 251 -13.64 -5.57 0.44
CA VAL A 251 -13.36 -6.97 0.15
C VAL A 251 -12.54 -7.56 1.30
N GLU A 252 -12.88 -8.77 1.73
CA GLU A 252 -12.17 -9.52 2.75
C GLU A 252 -11.56 -10.77 2.11
N MET A 253 -10.29 -11.05 2.41
CA MET A 253 -9.63 -12.29 2.01
C MET A 253 -9.46 -13.21 3.21
N HIS A 254 -9.80 -14.48 3.00
CA HIS A 254 -9.72 -15.52 4.01
C HIS A 254 -9.02 -16.76 3.49
N LEU A 255 -8.41 -17.50 4.43
CA LEU A 255 -7.97 -18.88 4.25
C LEU A 255 -8.83 -19.78 5.13
N VAL A 256 -9.71 -20.56 4.51
CA VAL A 256 -10.72 -21.40 5.17
C VAL A 256 -10.20 -22.82 5.29
N SER A 257 -10.17 -23.36 6.50
CA SER A 257 -9.78 -24.75 6.75
C SER A 257 -10.81 -25.72 6.14
N ARG A 258 -10.37 -26.63 5.28
CA ARG A 258 -11.25 -27.60 4.59
C ARG A 258 -11.58 -28.84 5.43
N ARG A 259 -10.98 -28.96 6.61
CA ARG A 259 -11.15 -30.09 7.53
C ARG A 259 -10.74 -29.67 8.93
N ARG A 260 -11.19 -30.41 9.94
CA ARG A 260 -10.60 -30.29 11.27
C ARG A 260 -9.11 -30.68 11.22
N GLN A 261 -8.22 -29.82 11.70
CA GLN A 261 -6.78 -30.06 11.70
C GLN A 261 -6.07 -29.29 12.82
N SER A 262 -4.91 -29.78 13.25
CA SER A 262 -4.04 -29.09 14.21
C SER A 262 -2.76 -28.66 13.51
N ILE A 263 -2.37 -27.41 13.69
CA ILE A 263 -1.16 -26.83 13.11
C ILE A 263 -0.17 -26.54 14.23
N ARG A 264 1.02 -27.12 14.16
CA ARG A 264 2.13 -26.80 15.05
C ARG A 264 2.96 -25.68 14.42
N VAL A 265 3.34 -24.68 15.20
CA VAL A 265 4.27 -23.61 14.83
C VAL A 265 5.51 -23.73 15.72
N GLY A 266 6.56 -24.37 15.20
CA GLY A 266 7.71 -24.79 16.00
C GLY A 266 8.44 -23.67 16.73
N ALA A 267 8.72 -22.56 16.04
CA ALA A 267 9.43 -21.42 16.64
C ALA A 267 8.64 -20.73 17.76
N LEU A 268 7.33 -20.98 17.85
CA LEU A 268 6.44 -20.39 18.85
C LEU A 268 6.07 -21.34 19.98
N ASP A 269 6.47 -22.62 19.90
CA ASP A 269 5.93 -23.70 20.74
C ASP A 269 4.40 -23.59 20.86
N LEU A 270 3.75 -23.43 19.70
CA LEU A 270 2.33 -23.16 19.59
C LEU A 270 1.66 -24.27 18.79
N GLU A 271 0.57 -24.81 19.35
CA GLU A 271 -0.36 -25.68 18.64
C GLU A 271 -1.70 -24.95 18.48
N VAL A 272 -2.23 -24.97 17.27
CA VAL A 272 -3.45 -24.24 16.90
C VAL A 272 -4.41 -25.22 16.25
N ALA A 273 -5.55 -25.44 16.91
CA ALA A 273 -6.65 -26.21 16.33
C ALA A 273 -7.46 -25.35 15.36
N PHE A 274 -7.85 -25.98 14.26
CA PHE A 274 -8.82 -25.48 13.29
C PHE A 274 -9.98 -26.45 13.18
N ASP A 275 -11.21 -25.94 13.30
CA ASP A 275 -12.40 -26.69 12.88
C ASP A 275 -12.55 -26.62 11.35
N GLU A 276 -13.34 -27.54 10.78
CA GLU A 276 -13.74 -27.43 9.38
C GLU A 276 -14.58 -26.17 9.16
N GLY A 277 -14.25 -25.39 8.12
CA GLY A 277 -14.88 -24.10 7.84
C GLY A 277 -14.32 -22.93 8.65
N GLU A 278 -13.45 -23.17 9.64
CA GLU A 278 -12.81 -22.08 10.38
C GLU A 278 -11.82 -21.32 9.49
N SER A 279 -11.88 -19.99 9.50
CA SER A 279 -11.07 -19.15 8.62
C SER A 279 -10.01 -18.33 9.35
N ILE A 280 -8.89 -18.09 8.68
CA ILE A 280 -7.94 -17.02 9.00
C ILE A 280 -8.30 -15.82 8.12
N TRP A 281 -8.60 -14.68 8.71
CA TRP A 281 -8.73 -13.41 7.98
C TRP A 281 -7.34 -12.87 7.65
N THR A 282 -7.03 -12.70 6.36
CA THR A 282 -5.69 -12.31 5.90
C THR A 282 -5.60 -10.91 5.30
N GLU A 283 -6.70 -10.35 4.77
CA GLU A 283 -6.70 -8.98 4.24
C GLU A 283 -8.08 -8.32 4.29
N SER A 284 -8.08 -6.99 4.44
CA SER A 284 -9.22 -6.13 4.11
C SER A 284 -8.80 -5.15 3.03
N SER A 285 -9.62 -4.97 1.99
CA SER A 285 -9.45 -3.92 1.00
C SER A 285 -10.72 -3.06 0.93
N TYR A 286 -10.72 -1.95 1.67
CA TYR A 286 -11.78 -0.95 1.70
C TYR A 286 -11.90 -0.23 0.36
N LYS A 287 -13.14 0.01 -0.05
CA LYS A 287 -13.55 0.68 -1.28
C LYS A 287 -14.31 1.94 -0.91
N TYR A 288 -14.08 3.00 -1.67
CA TYR A 288 -14.55 4.33 -1.32
C TYR A 288 -15.49 4.88 -2.38
N THR A 289 -16.37 5.80 -1.99
CA THR A 289 -17.00 6.72 -2.94
C THR A 289 -16.05 7.90 -3.21
N PRO A 290 -16.16 8.59 -4.36
CA PRO A 290 -15.37 9.79 -4.64
C PRO A 290 -15.39 10.83 -3.51
N ASP A 291 -16.59 11.10 -2.97
CA ASP A 291 -16.79 12.06 -1.89
C ASP A 291 -16.18 11.60 -0.56
N GLU A 292 -16.18 10.30 -0.27
CA GLU A 292 -15.52 9.76 0.94
C GLU A 292 -14.02 9.98 0.89
N VAL A 293 -13.39 9.81 -0.28
CA VAL A 293 -11.96 10.08 -0.47
C VAL A 293 -11.66 11.55 -0.18
N ALA A 294 -12.43 12.47 -0.77
CA ALA A 294 -12.28 13.91 -0.54
C ALA A 294 -12.45 14.27 0.95
N ARG A 295 -13.56 13.85 1.57
CA ARG A 295 -13.85 14.11 2.99
C ARG A 295 -12.81 13.52 3.93
N MET A 296 -12.22 12.37 3.58
CA MET A 296 -11.18 11.73 4.38
C MET A 296 -9.90 12.58 4.43
N GLY A 297 -9.47 13.14 3.29
CA GLY A 297 -8.35 14.09 3.27
C GLY A 297 -8.67 15.40 3.99
N GLU A 298 -9.88 15.93 3.81
CA GLU A 298 -10.32 17.16 4.49
C GLU A 298 -10.33 17.04 6.01
N ARG A 299 -10.86 15.93 6.54
CA ARG A 299 -10.82 15.64 7.99
C ARG A 299 -9.40 15.53 8.53
N ALA A 300 -8.44 15.10 7.70
CA ALA A 300 -7.04 15.05 8.09
C ALA A 300 -6.34 16.43 8.04
N GLY A 301 -7.03 17.49 7.61
CA GLY A 301 -6.51 18.85 7.55
C GLY A 301 -5.86 19.22 6.21
N PHE A 302 -6.24 18.54 5.13
CA PHE A 302 -5.89 18.92 3.77
C PHE A 302 -7.04 19.68 3.09
N ARG A 303 -6.73 20.45 2.04
CA ARG A 303 -7.74 20.86 1.05
C ARG A 303 -7.72 19.90 -0.13
N CYS A 304 -8.88 19.40 -0.54
CA CYS A 304 -9.01 18.70 -1.82
C CYS A 304 -8.80 19.69 -2.96
N SER A 305 -7.73 19.53 -3.75
CA SER A 305 -7.45 20.43 -4.87
C SER A 305 -8.13 19.95 -6.15
N GLN A 306 -7.97 18.67 -6.48
CA GLN A 306 -8.54 18.06 -7.68
C GLN A 306 -8.61 16.55 -7.51
N GLN A 307 -9.61 15.93 -8.15
CA GLN A 307 -9.77 14.48 -8.21
C GLN A 307 -9.97 14.06 -9.65
N TRP A 308 -9.21 13.04 -10.09
CA TRP A 308 -9.35 12.40 -11.39
C TRP A 308 -9.90 11.00 -11.17
N ILE A 309 -10.87 10.60 -11.99
CA ILE A 309 -11.54 9.30 -11.87
C ILE A 309 -11.44 8.57 -13.20
N GLU A 310 -10.94 7.35 -13.17
CA GLU A 310 -10.97 6.46 -14.33
C GLU A 310 -12.34 5.77 -14.37
N PRO A 311 -13.13 5.98 -15.43
CA PRO A 311 -14.54 5.57 -15.45
C PRO A 311 -14.77 4.06 -15.45
N VAL A 312 -13.87 3.27 -16.04
CA VAL A 312 -14.10 1.83 -16.24
C VAL A 312 -13.72 1.04 -14.98
N GLY A 313 -12.47 1.13 -14.55
CA GLY A 313 -11.93 0.53 -13.35
C GLY A 313 -12.41 1.18 -12.07
N ARG A 314 -13.11 2.33 -12.16
CA ARG A 314 -13.61 3.12 -11.02
C ARG A 314 -12.52 3.29 -9.97
N PHE A 315 -11.46 3.96 -10.37
CA PHE A 315 -10.32 4.28 -9.52
C PHE A 315 -10.17 5.79 -9.46
N SER A 316 -9.87 6.34 -8.28
CA SER A 316 -9.61 7.76 -8.11
C SER A 316 -8.15 8.02 -7.80
N THR A 317 -7.62 9.09 -8.36
CA THR A 317 -6.39 9.73 -7.88
C THR A 317 -6.79 11.13 -7.43
N THR A 318 -6.50 11.47 -6.18
CA THR A 318 -6.91 12.75 -5.57
C THR A 318 -5.68 13.52 -5.11
N LEU A 319 -5.55 14.76 -5.57
CA LEU A 319 -4.53 15.68 -5.11
C LEU A 319 -5.06 16.51 -3.94
N PHE A 320 -4.38 16.38 -2.81
CA PHE A 320 -4.59 17.15 -1.60
C PHE A 320 -3.44 18.13 -1.39
N LEU A 321 -3.76 19.35 -0.98
CA LEU A 321 -2.78 20.36 -0.62
C LEU A 321 -2.82 20.61 0.89
N ALA A 322 -1.65 20.68 1.51
CA ALA A 322 -1.51 21.06 2.90
C ALA A 322 -1.66 22.59 3.01
N GLU A 323 -2.69 23.04 3.72
CA GLU A 323 -2.91 24.46 4.01
C GLU A 323 -2.35 24.86 5.37
N GLU A 324 -2.18 26.14 5.65
CA GLU A 324 -1.85 26.59 7.00
C GLU A 324 -2.87 26.01 7.99
N ARG A 325 -2.39 25.34 9.04
CA ARG A 325 -3.27 24.97 10.14
C ARG A 325 -3.74 26.28 10.74
N ALA A 326 -5.05 26.56 10.69
CA ALA A 326 -5.61 27.67 11.42
C ALA A 326 -5.09 27.58 12.86
N ALA A 327 -4.38 28.61 13.33
CA ALA A 327 -3.92 28.68 14.70
C ALA A 327 -5.15 28.51 15.58
N GLY A 328 -5.23 27.38 16.31
CA GLY A 328 -6.38 27.06 17.15
C GLY A 328 -6.64 28.22 18.11
N ARG A 329 -7.90 28.67 18.13
CA ARG A 329 -8.45 29.40 19.28
C ARG A 329 -8.86 28.41 20.35
#